data_AF-A0A3S4VE85-F1
#
_entry.id   AF-A0A3S4VE85-F1
#
_cell.length_a   1.000
_cell.length_b   1.000
_cell.length_c   1.000
_cell.angle_alpha   90.00
_cell.angle_beta   90.00
_cell.angle_gamma   90.00
#
_symmetry.space_group_name_H-M   'P 1'
#
loop_
_entity.id
_entity.type
_entity.pdbx_description
1 polymer ?
#
loop_
_entity_poly.entity_id
_entity_poly.type
_entity_poly.pdbx_seq_one_letter_code
_entity_poly.pdbx_strand_id
1 'polypeptide(L)' 'MANRKYFGTDGVRGKVGTYPITPDFALKLGWAAGKVLASQGSKQS' A
#
# COMPACT_ATOMS: atom_id res chain seq x y z
N MET A 1 18.74 -0.14 -6.39
CA MET A 1 17.88 0.67 -5.50
C MET A 1 16.44 0.49 -5.93
N ALA A 2 15.58 -0.12 -5.12
CA ALA A 2 14.18 -0.31 -5.49
C ALA A 2 13.52 1.07 -5.69
N ASN A 3 13.13 1.38 -6.92
CA ASN A 3 12.44 2.61 -7.25
C ASN A 3 11.07 2.57 -6.54
N ARG A 4 10.95 3.25 -5.39
CA ARG A 4 9.69 3.35 -4.63
C ARG A 4 8.73 4.21 -5.43
N LYS A 5 8.03 3.58 -6.37
CA LYS A 5 7.16 4.24 -7.35
C LYS A 5 5.94 4.94 -6.71
N TYR A 6 5.50 4.50 -5.53
CA TYR A 6 4.26 4.98 -4.91
C TYR A 6 4.42 5.56 -3.49
N PHE A 7 5.42 5.11 -2.72
CA PHE A 7 5.61 5.52 -1.33
C PHE A 7 6.79 6.49 -1.19
N GLY A 8 6.48 7.80 -1.11
CA GLY A 8 7.44 8.86 -0.80
C GLY A 8 7.54 9.13 0.71
N THR A 9 8.05 10.32 1.09
CA THR A 9 8.19 10.75 2.49
C THR A 9 6.90 10.63 3.27
N ASP A 10 5.79 10.97 2.62
CA ASP A 10 4.48 11.07 3.23
C ASP A 10 3.51 9.98 2.74
N GLY A 11 4.06 8.85 2.29
CA GLY A 11 3.29 7.76 1.69
C GLY A 11 2.85 8.06 0.26
N VAL A 12 1.62 7.65 -0.07
CA VAL A 12 1.03 7.80 -1.42
C VAL A 12 0.28 9.12 -1.49
N ARG A 13 0.63 9.99 -2.45
CA ARG A 13 0.03 11.33 -2.61
C ARG A 13 -0.39 11.60 -4.06
N GLY A 14 -1.36 12.51 -4.23
CA GLY A 14 -1.91 12.91 -5.52
C GLY A 14 -3.30 13.52 -5.38
N LYS A 15 -3.94 13.82 -6.52
CA LYS A 15 -5.30 14.35 -6.57
C LYS A 15 -6.32 13.22 -6.39
N VAL A 16 -7.32 13.43 -5.54
CA VAL A 16 -8.42 12.47 -5.32
C VAL A 16 -9.15 12.17 -6.64
N GLY A 17 -9.41 10.89 -6.88
CA GLY A 17 -10.02 10.39 -8.11
C GLY A 17 -9.04 10.23 -9.27
N THR A 18 -7.77 10.62 -9.11
CA THR A 18 -6.70 10.37 -10.08
C THR A 18 -5.74 9.35 -9.52
N TYR A 19 -5.28 8.41 -10.35
CA TYR A 19 -4.28 7.44 -9.92
C TYR A 19 -3.01 8.14 -9.38
N PRO A 20 -2.45 7.73 -8.22
CA PRO A 20 -2.83 6.57 -7.39
C PRO A 20 -3.88 6.83 -6.29
N ILE A 21 -4.45 8.02 -6.15
CA ILE A 21 -5.46 8.35 -5.12
C ILE A 21 -6.87 8.00 -5.61
N THR A 22 -7.10 6.71 -5.88
CA THR A 22 -8.41 6.16 -6.25
C THR A 22 -8.90 5.12 -5.23
N PRO A 23 -10.22 4.93 -5.07
CA PRO A 23 -10.76 3.91 -4.17
C PRO A 23 -10.27 2.49 -4.49
N ASP A 24 -10.20 2.12 -5.77
CA ASP A 24 -9.71 0.82 -6.22
C ASP A 24 -8.24 0.57 -5.82
N PHE A 25 -7.39 1.60 -5.98
CA PHE A 25 -6.00 1.50 -5.56
C PHE A 25 -5.88 1.32 -4.04
N ALA A 26 -6.62 2.12 -3.26
CA ALA A 26 -6.62 2.02 -1.81
C ALA A 26 -7.11 0.65 -1.32
N LEU A 27 -8.17 0.11 -1.93
CA LEU A 27 -8.71 -1.20 -1.61
C LEU A 27 -7.69 -2.32 -1.88
N LYS A 28 -7.07 -2.31 -3.08
CA LYS A 28 -6.03 -3.29 -3.45
C LYS A 28 -4.81 -3.19 -2.55
N LEU A 29 -4.40 -1.96 -2.20
CA LEU A 29 -3.29 -1.72 -1.30
C LEU A 29 -3.58 -2.26 0.10
N GLY A 30 -4.77 -1.95 0.66
CA GLY A 30 -5.20 -2.43 1.96
C GLY A 30 -5.26 -3.96 2.03
N TRP A 31 -5.80 -4.61 1.00
CA TRP A 31 -5.83 -6.08 0.91
C TRP A 31 -4.43 -6.70 0.86
N ALA A 32 -3.54 -6.14 0.03
CA ALA A 32 -2.15 -6.60 -0.06
C ALA A 32 -1.41 -6.43 1.28
N ALA A 33 -1.57 -5.28 1.94
CA ALA A 33 -1.01 -5.02 3.26
C ALA A 33 -1.54 -6.01 4.30
N GLY A 34 -2.86 -6.22 4.34
CA GLY A 34 -3.48 -7.20 5.23
C GLY A 34 -2.95 -8.62 5.04
N LYS A 35 -2.79 -9.07 3.78
CA LYS A 35 -2.23 -10.39 3.48
C LYS A 35 -0.78 -10.54 3.98
N VAL A 36 0.05 -9.51 3.79
CA VAL A 36 1.44 -9.52 4.26
C VAL A 36 1.49 -9.52 5.78
N LEU A 37 0.74 -8.64 6.43
CA LEU A 37 0.68 -8.54 7.89
C LEU A 37 0.15 -9.84 8.51
N ALA A 38 -0.88 -10.46 7.95
CA ALA A 38 -1.38 -11.76 8.40
C ALA A 38 -0.33 -12.88 8.25
N SER A 39 0.46 -12.85 7.18
CA SER A 39 1.54 -13.83 6.96
C SER A 39 2.77 -13.63 7.87
N GLN A 40 2.97 -12.42 8.39
CA GLN A 40 4.07 -12.07 9.30
C GLN A 40 3.65 -12.19 10.77
N GLY A 41 2.40 -11.86 11.09
CA GLY A 41 1.83 -11.97 12.43
C GLY A 41 1.72 -13.41 12.96
N SER A 42 1.82 -14.41 12.08
CA SER A 42 1.92 -15.83 12.46
C SER A 42 3.35 -16.37 12.53
N LYS A 43 4.38 -15.55 12.24
CA LYS A 43 5.81 -15.94 12.26
C LYS A 43 6.58 -15.42 13.48
N GLN A 44 5.89 -14.85 14.47
CA GLN A 44 6.44 -14.61 15.80
C GLN A 44 5.86 -15.62 16.79
N SER A 45 6.32 -16.87 16.67
CA SER A 45 6.33 -17.91 17.70
C SER A 45 7.31 -19.00 17.26
#